data_AF-A0A260YZN0-F1
#
_entry.id   AF-A0A260YZN0-F1
#
_cell.length_a   1.000
_cell.length_b   1.000
_cell.length_c   1.000
_cell.angle_alpha   90.00
_cell.angle_beta   90.00
_cell.angle_gamma   90.00
#
_symmetry.space_group_name_H-M   'P 1'
#
loop_
_entity.id
_entity.type
_entity.pdbx_description
1 polymer ?
#
loop_
_entity_poly.entity_id
_entity_poly.type
_entity_poly.pdbx_seq_one_letter_code
_entity_poly.pdbx_strand_id
1 'polypeptide(L)'
;MLYFEDALWIRENFWKDTIGTLYFVLGFTGIAFHIILISILPEIANFISRPTTMILSAQFIACIVQLFIVFVPVPAMIAVNRPYFVNPVMINVPAFLLVSSQCFAFIFMMVNGVHRCMKGISPKSSKLMFLDNVVYTIIIVSFGISVFFSVNICVHTTIRRFNPSQLNWKLQYFEVIAYIYLISLVIIPTIISHILSLVNLSYRKLFKNSHSSEENLEEDQNESSKETICSVSFYAVFDLLYCFWICLCFLSSAPILSLSNVFLTAYWPLLTSLTLDIHIRSALIYRIRGVFQPQSANNPIVIQANKNHAKFSKF
;
A
#
# COMPACT_ATOMS: atom_id res chain seq x y z
N MET A 1 -24.96 42.60 4.78
CA MET A 1 -23.49 42.40 4.78
C MET A 1 -23.09 41.43 5.90
N LEU A 2 -23.50 41.66 7.15
CA LEU A 2 -23.28 40.74 8.30
C LEU A 2 -23.68 39.28 8.05
N TYR A 3 -24.89 39.00 7.54
CA TYR A 3 -25.33 37.63 7.24
C TYR A 3 -24.46 36.88 6.21
N PHE A 4 -23.74 37.59 5.34
CA PHE A 4 -22.88 36.97 4.33
C PHE A 4 -21.52 36.59 4.93
N GLU A 5 -20.99 37.42 5.82
CA GLU A 5 -19.76 37.13 6.58
C GLU A 5 -19.97 35.96 7.56
N ASP A 6 -21.12 35.92 8.24
CA ASP A 6 -21.48 34.80 9.11
C ASP A 6 -21.65 33.49 8.33
N ALA A 7 -22.27 33.54 7.15
CA ALA A 7 -22.42 32.36 6.29
C ALA A 7 -21.07 31.85 5.74
N LEU A 8 -20.15 32.76 5.40
CA LEU A 8 -18.79 32.40 5.00
C LEU A 8 -17.99 31.80 6.17
N TRP A 9 -18.12 32.37 7.37
CA TRP A 9 -17.48 31.86 8.58
C TRP A 9 -17.97 30.46 8.96
N ILE A 10 -19.28 30.22 8.92
CA ILE A 10 -19.88 28.89 9.14
C ILE A 10 -19.37 27.89 8.10
N ARG A 11 -19.32 28.30 6.83
CA ARG A 11 -18.82 27.44 5.75
C ARG A 11 -17.35 27.08 5.95
N GLU A 12 -16.50 28.04 6.29
CA GLU A 12 -15.06 27.80 6.50
C GLU A 12 -14.80 26.87 7.69
N ASN A 13 -15.50 27.07 8.81
CA ASN A 13 -15.37 26.20 9.98
C ASN A 13 -15.89 24.79 9.70
N PHE A 14 -17.02 24.66 8.99
CA PHE A 14 -17.52 23.36 8.56
C PHE A 14 -16.49 22.58 7.72
N TRP A 15 -15.81 23.24 6.77
CA TRP A 15 -14.77 22.60 5.97
C TRP A 15 -13.54 22.19 6.78
N LYS A 16 -13.10 23.03 7.73
CA LYS A 16 -12.00 22.71 8.64
C LYS A 16 -12.34 21.49 9.49
N ASP A 17 -13.50 21.48 10.13
CA ASP A 17 -13.94 20.37 10.99
C ASP A 17 -14.13 19.08 10.19
N THR A 18 -14.74 19.17 9.01
CA THR A 18 -14.94 18.02 8.12
C THR A 18 -13.61 17.43 7.68
N ILE A 19 -12.68 18.26 7.17
CA ILE A 19 -11.40 17.79 6.66
C ILE A 19 -10.54 17.25 7.81
N GLY A 20 -10.48 17.94 8.96
CA GLY A 20 -9.78 17.47 10.15
C GLY A 20 -10.31 16.11 10.65
N THR A 21 -11.63 15.95 10.71
CA THR A 21 -12.28 14.69 11.08
C THR A 21 -11.94 13.58 10.08
N LEU A 22 -11.94 13.87 8.77
CA LEU A 22 -11.58 12.89 7.74
C LEU A 22 -10.11 12.47 7.86
N TYR A 23 -9.17 13.39 8.09
CA TYR A 23 -7.77 13.03 8.35
C TYR A 23 -7.63 12.09 9.55
N PHE A 24 -8.37 12.37 10.63
CA PHE A 24 -8.38 11.54 11.82
C PHE A 24 -8.95 10.13 11.54
N VAL A 25 -10.15 10.05 10.96
CA VAL A 25 -10.84 8.78 10.69
C VAL A 25 -10.07 7.92 9.69
N LEU A 26 -9.64 8.50 8.56
CA LEU A 26 -8.89 7.76 7.54
C LEU A 26 -7.53 7.31 8.07
N GLY A 27 -6.83 8.17 8.83
CA GLY A 27 -5.55 7.83 9.42
C GLY A 27 -5.66 6.73 10.49
N PHE A 28 -6.60 6.88 11.42
CA PHE A 28 -6.82 5.90 12.50
C PHE A 28 -7.27 4.55 11.95
N THR A 29 -8.27 4.53 11.08
CA THR A 29 -8.76 3.27 10.49
C THR A 29 -7.70 2.62 9.61
N GLY A 30 -6.92 3.41 8.85
CA GLY A 30 -5.78 2.90 8.08
C GLY A 30 -4.72 2.22 8.95
N ILE A 31 -4.32 2.86 10.06
CA ILE A 31 -3.39 2.25 11.04
C ILE A 31 -3.98 0.95 11.59
N ALA A 32 -5.26 0.96 11.99
CA ALA A 32 -5.92 -0.22 12.53
C ALA A 32 -5.94 -1.38 11.51
N PHE A 33 -6.28 -1.12 10.24
CA PHE A 33 -6.26 -2.13 9.19
C PHE A 33 -4.87 -2.70 8.96
N HIS A 34 -3.84 -1.85 8.88
CA HIS A 34 -2.46 -2.31 8.68
C HIS A 34 -1.95 -3.14 9.87
N ILE A 35 -2.29 -2.78 11.11
CA ILE A 35 -1.96 -3.58 12.30
C ILE A 35 -2.66 -4.94 12.26
N ILE A 36 -3.95 -4.97 11.92
CA ILE A 36 -4.70 -6.23 11.81
C ILE A 36 -4.05 -7.11 10.73
N LEU A 37 -3.72 -6.56 9.56
CA LEU A 37 -3.06 -7.28 8.48
C LEU A 37 -1.71 -7.84 8.91
N ILE A 38 -0.86 -7.05 9.58
CA ILE A 38 0.42 -7.54 10.13
C ILE A 38 0.17 -8.67 11.13
N SER A 39 -0.87 -8.59 11.96
CA SER A 39 -1.17 -9.63 12.95
C SER A 39 -1.62 -10.96 12.34
N ILE A 40 -2.27 -10.96 11.17
CA ILE A 40 -2.72 -12.19 10.52
C ILE A 40 -1.63 -12.84 9.67
N LEU A 41 -0.63 -12.09 9.20
CA LEU A 41 0.43 -12.60 8.32
C LEU A 41 1.17 -13.83 8.89
N PRO A 42 1.54 -13.88 10.19
CA PRO A 42 2.12 -15.09 10.80
C PRO A 42 1.14 -16.26 10.86
N GLU A 43 -0.15 -16.00 11.11
CA GLU A 43 -1.19 -17.04 11.23
C GLU A 43 -1.42 -17.78 9.91
N ILE A 44 -1.26 -17.08 8.78
CA ILE A 44 -1.40 -17.64 7.43
C ILE A 44 -0.06 -18.01 6.79
N ALA A 45 1.05 -18.01 7.53
CA ALA A 45 2.39 -18.28 7.00
C ALA A 45 2.54 -19.67 6.35
N ASN A 46 1.67 -20.62 6.70
CA ASN A 46 1.61 -21.94 6.04
C ASN A 46 0.93 -21.92 4.66
N PHE A 47 0.21 -20.84 4.33
CA PHE A 47 -0.56 -20.70 3.08
C PHE A 47 0.07 -19.69 2.12
N ILE A 48 0.76 -18.67 2.63
CA ILE A 48 1.45 -17.66 1.82
C ILE A 48 2.97 -17.87 1.86
N SER A 49 3.63 -17.61 0.74
CA SER A 49 5.10 -17.72 0.69
C SER A 49 5.75 -16.67 1.60
N ARG A 50 6.77 -17.08 2.36
CA ARG A 50 7.54 -16.19 3.26
C ARG A 50 8.03 -14.87 2.62
N PRO A 51 8.49 -14.84 1.35
CA PRO A 51 8.79 -13.59 0.65
C PRO A 51 7.61 -12.62 0.55
N THR A 52 6.40 -13.13 0.29
CA THR A 52 5.17 -12.31 0.29
C THR A 52 4.96 -11.69 1.66
N THR A 53 5.09 -12.48 2.73
CA THR A 53 4.95 -12.01 4.11
C THR A 53 5.93 -10.90 4.42
N MET A 54 7.19 -11.03 4.03
CA MET A 54 8.22 -10.01 4.26
C MET A 54 7.95 -8.72 3.49
N ILE A 55 7.60 -8.82 2.20
CA ILE A 55 7.26 -7.68 1.34
C ILE A 55 6.05 -6.92 1.90
N LEU A 56 4.97 -7.63 2.23
CA LEU A 56 3.75 -7.03 2.78
C LEU A 56 4.00 -6.41 4.16
N SER A 57 4.76 -7.08 5.03
CA SER A 57 5.08 -6.55 6.36
C SER A 57 5.88 -5.25 6.25
N ALA A 58 6.91 -5.22 5.40
CA ALA A 58 7.71 -4.01 5.16
C ALA A 58 6.84 -2.86 4.62
N GLN A 59 5.94 -3.16 3.67
CA GLN A 59 4.99 -2.18 3.14
C GLN A 59 4.06 -1.63 4.24
N PHE A 60 3.40 -2.49 5.01
CA PHE A 60 2.44 -2.07 6.03
C PHE A 60 3.09 -1.30 7.17
N ILE A 61 4.28 -1.69 7.61
CA ILE A 61 5.03 -0.95 8.64
C ILE A 61 5.32 0.47 8.16
N ALA A 62 5.75 0.65 6.90
CA ALA A 62 5.99 1.97 6.36
C ALA A 62 4.70 2.81 6.24
N CYS A 63 3.60 2.21 5.79
CA CYS A 63 2.30 2.88 5.79
C CYS A 63 1.85 3.30 7.19
N ILE A 64 2.08 2.46 8.22
CA ILE A 64 1.79 2.80 9.61
C ILE A 64 2.61 4.02 10.04
N VAL A 65 3.93 4.01 9.83
CA VAL A 65 4.80 5.16 10.16
C VAL A 65 4.31 6.43 9.47
N GLN A 66 3.97 6.33 8.18
CA GLN A 66 3.46 7.45 7.40
C GLN A 66 2.15 8.01 7.99
N LEU A 67 1.19 7.14 8.31
CA LEU A 67 -0.11 7.52 8.87
C LEU A 67 0.03 8.08 10.30
N PHE A 68 0.96 7.57 11.11
CA PHE A 68 1.23 8.10 12.46
C PHE A 68 1.61 9.58 12.44
N ILE A 69 2.37 10.00 11.44
CA ILE A 69 2.81 11.40 11.27
C ILE A 69 1.66 12.30 10.80
N VAL A 70 0.56 11.72 10.30
CA VAL A 70 -0.57 12.45 9.72
C VAL A 70 -1.79 12.46 10.64
N PHE A 71 -2.18 11.32 11.21
CA PHE A 71 -3.51 11.11 11.80
C PHE A 71 -3.78 11.98 13.04
N VAL A 72 -2.76 12.33 13.84
CA VAL A 72 -2.88 13.24 15.00
C VAL A 72 -2.37 14.63 14.66
N PRO A 73 -1.17 14.78 14.07
CA PRO A 73 -0.62 16.11 13.86
C PRO A 73 -1.47 16.97 12.92
N VAL A 74 -2.03 16.40 11.84
CA VAL A 74 -2.80 17.19 10.86
C VAL A 74 -4.13 17.69 11.43
N PRO A 75 -4.99 16.85 12.05
CA PRO A 75 -6.20 17.36 12.70
C PRO A 75 -5.90 18.40 13.78
N ALA A 76 -4.84 18.21 14.56
CA ALA A 76 -4.43 19.20 15.56
C ALA A 76 -4.00 20.53 14.94
N MET A 77 -3.27 20.50 13.81
CA MET A 77 -2.90 21.72 13.05
C MET A 77 -4.12 22.46 12.54
N ILE A 78 -5.13 21.74 12.05
CA ILE A 78 -6.37 22.31 11.54
C ILE A 78 -7.16 22.95 12.67
N ALA A 79 -7.32 22.23 13.80
CA ALA A 79 -8.10 22.70 14.96
C ALA A 79 -7.51 23.97 15.59
N VAL A 80 -6.18 24.05 15.73
CA VAL A 80 -5.51 25.20 16.35
C VAL A 80 -5.14 26.27 15.31
N ASN A 81 -5.31 25.98 14.01
CA ASN A 81 -4.86 26.79 12.87
C ASN A 81 -3.40 27.26 13.03
N ARG A 82 -2.54 26.37 13.54
CA ARG A 82 -1.11 26.61 13.75
C ARG A 82 -0.30 25.41 13.27
N PRO A 83 0.92 25.62 12.76
CA PRO A 83 1.82 24.51 12.48
C PRO A 83 2.14 23.77 13.79
N TYR A 84 2.00 22.44 13.80
CA TYR A 84 2.11 21.62 15.01
C TYR A 84 3.55 21.49 15.52
N PHE A 85 4.55 21.68 14.65
CA PHE A 85 5.95 21.55 15.02
C PHE A 85 6.53 22.90 15.45
N VAL A 86 6.33 23.19 16.75
CA VAL A 86 6.67 24.48 17.40
C VAL A 86 8.19 24.69 17.52
N ASN A 87 9.00 23.63 17.43
CA ASN A 87 10.46 23.74 17.46
C ASN A 87 11.05 23.82 16.02
N PRO A 88 11.63 24.97 15.63
CA PRO A 88 12.22 25.16 14.30
C PRO A 88 13.40 24.22 14.00
N VAL A 89 14.04 23.64 15.02
CA VAL A 89 15.12 22.66 14.85
C VAL A 89 14.58 21.29 14.43
N MET A 90 13.39 20.92 14.90
CA MET A 90 12.78 19.59 14.69
C MET A 90 11.73 19.58 13.57
N ILE A 91 11.42 20.72 12.96
CA ILE A 91 10.32 20.87 12.00
C ILE A 91 10.44 19.97 10.78
N ASN A 92 11.66 19.58 10.39
CA ASN A 92 11.92 18.75 9.22
C ASN A 92 11.84 17.25 9.53
N VAL A 93 11.97 16.81 10.78
CA VAL A 93 12.01 15.37 11.13
C VAL A 93 10.71 14.63 10.76
N PRO A 94 9.51 15.12 11.13
CA PRO A 94 8.27 14.46 10.77
C PRO A 94 8.05 14.44 9.26
N ALA A 95 8.35 15.55 8.59
CA ALA A 95 8.16 15.66 7.15
C ALA A 95 9.18 14.80 6.37
N PHE A 96 10.41 14.63 6.89
CA PHE A 96 11.38 13.65 6.41
C PHE A 96 10.87 12.21 6.57
N LEU A 97 10.36 11.85 7.76
CA LEU A 97 9.82 10.52 8.01
C LEU A 97 8.58 10.23 7.14
N LEU A 98 7.74 11.24 6.89
CA LEU A 98 6.58 11.16 6.01
C LEU A 98 7.00 10.85 4.57
N VAL A 99 7.95 11.62 4.01
CA VAL A 99 8.46 11.40 2.65
C VAL A 99 9.21 10.07 2.54
N SER A 100 10.05 9.73 3.50
CA SER A 100 10.82 8.48 3.49
C SER A 100 9.93 7.25 3.56
N SER A 101 8.92 7.26 4.45
CA SER A 101 7.97 6.15 4.57
C SER A 101 7.07 6.03 3.34
N GLN A 102 6.65 7.15 2.74
CA GLN A 102 5.87 7.14 1.50
C GLN A 102 6.67 6.56 0.34
N CYS A 103 7.93 7.00 0.13
CA CYS A 103 8.81 6.46 -0.90
C CYS A 103 9.02 4.96 -0.71
N PHE A 104 9.27 4.53 0.52
CA PHE A 104 9.51 3.13 0.84
C PHE A 104 8.27 2.25 0.59
N ALA A 105 7.10 2.68 1.07
CA ALA A 105 5.84 1.99 0.85
C ALA A 105 5.50 1.89 -0.65
N PHE A 106 5.76 2.94 -1.41
CA PHE A 106 5.57 2.95 -2.87
C PHE A 106 6.47 1.93 -3.58
N ILE A 107 7.76 1.89 -3.26
CA ILE A 107 8.70 0.91 -3.82
C ILE A 107 8.20 -0.51 -3.56
N PHE A 108 7.79 -0.80 -2.31
CA PHE A 108 7.30 -2.13 -1.94
C PHE A 108 6.01 -2.54 -2.64
N MET A 109 5.13 -1.58 -2.94
CA MET A 109 3.94 -1.87 -3.73
C MET A 109 4.29 -2.34 -5.15
N MET A 110 5.26 -1.67 -5.79
CA MET A 110 5.72 -2.03 -7.12
C MET A 110 6.51 -3.36 -7.13
N VAL A 111 7.34 -3.59 -6.11
CA VAL A 111 8.04 -4.87 -5.88
C VAL A 111 7.04 -6.02 -5.71
N ASN A 112 5.91 -5.78 -5.03
CA ASN A 112 4.84 -6.76 -4.90
C ASN A 112 4.23 -7.12 -6.26
N GLY A 113 4.00 -6.13 -7.14
CA GLY A 113 3.56 -6.36 -8.52
C GLY A 113 4.53 -7.25 -9.31
N VAL A 114 5.84 -6.98 -9.22
CA VAL A 114 6.89 -7.81 -9.83
C VAL A 114 6.88 -9.23 -9.26
N HIS A 115 6.81 -9.37 -7.94
CA HIS A 115 6.82 -10.66 -7.26
C HIS A 115 5.69 -11.58 -7.72
N ARG A 116 4.48 -11.05 -7.88
CA ARG A 116 3.33 -11.81 -8.37
C ARG A 116 3.52 -12.26 -9.81
N CYS A 117 3.91 -11.36 -10.69
CA CYS A 117 4.10 -11.66 -12.12
C CYS A 117 5.23 -12.67 -12.36
N MET A 118 6.33 -12.56 -11.62
CA MET A 118 7.48 -13.45 -11.79
C MET A 118 7.16 -14.91 -11.47
N LYS A 119 6.25 -15.19 -10.54
CA LYS A 119 5.77 -16.55 -10.25
C LYS A 119 5.09 -17.17 -11.48
N GLY A 120 4.29 -16.40 -12.20
CA GLY A 120 3.61 -16.83 -13.42
C GLY A 120 4.54 -16.96 -14.64
N ILE A 121 5.52 -16.06 -14.78
CA ILE A 121 6.48 -16.05 -15.89
C ILE A 121 7.46 -17.23 -15.78
N SER A 122 8.17 -17.35 -14.65
CA SER A 122 9.21 -18.36 -14.47
C SER A 122 9.31 -18.76 -12.99
N PRO A 123 8.73 -19.91 -12.60
CA PRO A 123 8.81 -20.41 -11.23
C PRO A 123 10.26 -20.60 -10.75
N LYS A 124 11.16 -21.03 -11.64
CA LYS A 124 12.60 -21.17 -11.32
C LYS A 124 13.25 -19.82 -11.01
N SER A 125 13.01 -18.80 -11.84
CA SER A 125 13.56 -17.46 -11.62
C SER A 125 12.94 -16.78 -10.40
N SER A 126 11.65 -16.97 -10.17
CA SER A 126 10.96 -16.48 -8.97
C SER A 126 11.55 -17.08 -7.69
N LYS A 127 11.81 -18.39 -7.65
CA LYS A 127 12.47 -19.05 -6.51
C LYS A 127 13.86 -18.48 -6.22
N LEU A 128 14.61 -18.07 -7.24
CA LEU A 128 15.95 -17.48 -7.08
C LEU A 128 15.88 -16.01 -6.64
N MET A 129 15.04 -15.20 -7.30
CA MET A 129 14.92 -13.75 -7.02
C MET A 129 14.26 -13.45 -5.69
N PHE A 130 13.42 -14.35 -5.19
CA PHE A 130 12.69 -14.17 -3.93
C PHE A 130 13.16 -15.14 -2.85
N LEU A 131 14.46 -15.46 -2.83
CA LEU A 131 15.09 -16.03 -1.63
C LEU A 131 15.04 -15.01 -0.49
N ASP A 132 14.86 -15.46 0.76
CA ASP A 132 14.75 -14.58 1.94
C ASP A 132 15.90 -13.56 2.01
N ASN A 133 17.14 -13.98 1.77
CA ASN A 133 18.32 -13.11 1.77
C ASN A 133 18.26 -12.03 0.68
N VAL A 134 17.70 -12.35 -0.48
CA VAL A 134 17.54 -11.40 -1.59
C VAL A 134 16.44 -10.40 -1.23
N VAL A 135 15.33 -10.85 -0.64
CA VAL A 135 14.26 -9.96 -0.17
C VAL A 135 14.75 -9.02 0.93
N TYR A 136 15.55 -9.50 1.89
CA TYR A 136 16.21 -8.64 2.88
C TYR A 136 17.11 -7.60 2.22
N THR A 137 17.88 -7.99 1.20
CA THR A 137 18.72 -7.04 0.46
C THR A 137 17.86 -6.00 -0.25
N ILE A 138 16.75 -6.40 -0.89
CA ILE A 138 15.78 -5.47 -1.51
C ILE A 138 15.21 -4.51 -0.48
N ILE A 139 14.86 -4.97 0.73
CA ILE A 139 14.40 -4.13 1.84
C ILE A 139 15.46 -3.08 2.20
N ILE A 140 16.71 -3.48 2.43
CA ILE A 140 17.78 -2.56 2.82
C ILE A 140 18.05 -1.52 1.71
N VAL A 141 18.16 -1.97 0.46
CA VAL A 141 18.40 -1.08 -0.69
C VAL A 141 17.24 -0.11 -0.88
N SER A 142 16.00 -0.59 -0.79
CA SER A 142 14.81 0.27 -0.91
C SER A 142 14.74 1.31 0.21
N PHE A 143 15.14 0.94 1.43
CA PHE A 143 15.25 1.87 2.55
C PHE A 143 16.32 2.94 2.28
N GLY A 144 17.50 2.53 1.83
CA GLY A 144 18.58 3.43 1.44
C GLY A 144 18.17 4.42 0.34
N ILE A 145 17.49 3.94 -0.71
CA ILE A 145 16.93 4.78 -1.78
C ILE A 145 15.92 5.79 -1.20
N SER A 146 15.01 5.32 -0.34
CA SER A 146 13.97 6.17 0.25
C SER A 146 14.56 7.28 1.12
N VAL A 147 15.57 6.96 1.93
CA VAL A 147 16.33 7.93 2.73
C VAL A 147 17.08 8.90 1.83
N PHE A 148 17.79 8.40 0.81
CA PHE A 148 18.53 9.24 -0.14
C PHE A 148 17.62 10.26 -0.84
N PHE A 149 16.47 9.82 -1.37
CA PHE A 149 15.48 10.72 -1.97
C PHE A 149 14.97 11.76 -0.96
N SER A 150 14.68 11.34 0.28
CA SER A 150 14.17 12.24 1.32
C SER A 150 15.20 13.29 1.75
N VAL A 151 16.47 12.89 1.90
CA VAL A 151 17.59 13.81 2.19
C VAL A 151 17.78 14.78 1.04
N ASN A 152 17.81 14.30 -0.21
CA ASN A 152 17.99 15.13 -1.39
C ASN A 152 16.89 16.21 -1.49
N ILE A 153 15.63 15.83 -1.24
CA ILE A 153 14.52 16.79 -1.16
C ILE A 153 14.76 17.78 0.00
N CYS A 154 15.10 17.32 1.20
CA CYS A 154 15.38 18.18 2.36
C CYS A 154 16.51 19.20 2.15
N VAL A 155 17.54 18.86 1.38
CA VAL A 155 18.68 19.75 1.12
C VAL A 155 18.29 20.89 0.19
N HIS A 156 17.44 20.60 -0.82
CA HIS A 156 17.05 21.58 -1.83
C HIS A 156 15.73 22.30 -1.53
N THR A 157 14.94 21.82 -0.56
CA THR A 157 13.60 22.34 -0.25
C THR A 157 13.29 22.29 1.23
N THR A 158 12.38 23.16 1.70
CA THR A 158 11.72 22.91 2.99
C THR A 158 10.69 21.81 2.79
N ILE A 159 10.96 20.62 3.33
CA ILE A 159 10.20 19.42 3.02
C ILE A 159 8.74 19.54 3.51
N ARG A 160 7.80 19.18 2.63
CA ARG A 160 6.34 19.07 2.80
C ARG A 160 5.74 19.68 4.08
N ARG A 161 5.11 20.86 3.97
CA ARG A 161 4.41 21.52 5.09
C ARG A 161 2.91 21.52 4.87
N PHE A 162 2.16 21.07 5.85
CA PHE A 162 0.70 21.22 5.84
C PHE A 162 0.34 22.68 6.14
N ASN A 163 -0.46 23.29 5.27
CA ASN A 163 -1.00 24.62 5.47
C ASN A 163 -2.42 24.50 6.05
N PRO A 164 -2.64 24.78 7.35
CA PRO A 164 -3.95 24.62 7.97
C PRO A 164 -4.98 25.60 7.42
N SER A 165 -4.58 26.77 6.94
CA SER A 165 -5.51 27.75 6.38
C SER A 165 -5.99 27.35 4.97
N GLN A 166 -5.16 26.64 4.21
CA GLN A 166 -5.50 26.15 2.87
C GLN A 166 -5.93 24.68 2.87
N LEU A 167 -5.89 24.00 4.03
CA LEU A 167 -6.22 22.60 4.22
C LEU A 167 -5.51 21.64 3.25
N ASN A 168 -4.28 21.99 2.86
CA ASN A 168 -3.50 21.27 1.87
C ASN A 168 -2.02 21.12 2.25
N TRP A 169 -1.34 20.16 1.65
CA TRP A 169 0.12 20.05 1.72
C TRP A 169 0.75 20.98 0.69
N LYS A 170 1.59 21.92 1.14
CA LYS A 170 2.39 22.75 0.24
C LYS A 170 3.60 21.94 -0.23
N LEU A 171 3.56 21.53 -1.50
CA LEU A 171 4.65 20.85 -2.18
C LEU A 171 5.51 21.86 -2.93
N GLN A 172 6.81 21.65 -2.93
CA GLN A 172 7.75 22.45 -3.72
C GLN A 172 8.03 21.75 -5.05
N TYR A 173 8.28 22.54 -6.10
CA TYR A 173 8.47 22.02 -7.46
C TYR A 173 9.55 20.92 -7.55
N PHE A 174 10.65 21.08 -6.80
CA PHE A 174 11.70 20.09 -6.73
C PHE A 174 11.26 18.77 -6.07
N GLU A 175 10.42 18.82 -5.02
CA GLU A 175 9.82 17.60 -4.42
C GLU A 175 8.99 16.85 -5.47
N VAL A 176 8.16 17.57 -6.24
CA VAL A 176 7.34 16.98 -7.30
C VAL A 176 8.20 16.29 -8.36
N ILE A 177 9.24 16.96 -8.85
CA ILE A 177 10.17 16.40 -9.83
C ILE A 177 10.85 15.14 -9.29
N ALA A 178 11.35 15.18 -8.05
CA ALA A 178 12.02 14.04 -7.41
C ALA A 178 11.08 12.82 -7.33
N TYR A 179 9.81 13.02 -6.97
CA TYR A 179 8.82 11.94 -6.97
C TYR A 179 8.52 11.40 -8.37
N ILE A 180 8.42 12.26 -9.38
CA ILE A 180 8.24 11.80 -10.77
C ILE A 180 9.40 10.91 -11.19
N TYR A 181 10.65 11.29 -10.89
CA TYR A 181 11.82 10.45 -11.16
C TYR A 181 11.75 9.10 -10.46
N LEU A 182 11.36 9.07 -9.17
CA LEU A 182 11.18 7.83 -8.43
C LEU A 182 10.10 6.94 -9.07
N ILE A 183 8.96 7.51 -9.43
CA ILE A 183 7.86 6.78 -10.09
C ILE A 183 8.35 6.19 -11.41
N SER A 184 9.00 6.98 -12.26
CA SER A 184 9.53 6.52 -13.55
C SER A 184 10.54 5.39 -13.37
N LEU A 185 11.41 5.45 -12.37
CA LEU A 185 12.42 4.42 -12.11
C LEU A 185 11.79 3.10 -11.66
N VAL A 186 10.82 3.17 -10.75
CA VAL A 186 10.26 1.99 -10.08
C VAL A 186 9.15 1.32 -10.89
N ILE A 187 8.40 2.08 -11.70
CA ILE A 187 7.27 1.55 -12.48
C ILE A 187 7.72 0.69 -13.67
N ILE A 188 8.90 0.97 -14.25
CA ILE A 188 9.41 0.29 -15.45
C ILE A 188 9.54 -1.23 -15.23
N PRO A 189 10.24 -1.73 -14.18
CA PRO A 189 10.30 -3.16 -13.90
C PRO A 189 8.93 -3.82 -13.70
N THR A 190 7.99 -3.11 -13.06
CA THR A 190 6.65 -3.61 -12.79
C THR A 190 5.83 -3.76 -14.07
N ILE A 191 5.85 -2.76 -14.95
CA ILE A 191 5.17 -2.82 -16.25
C ILE A 191 5.76 -3.93 -17.12
N ILE A 192 7.09 -4.05 -17.19
CA ILE A 192 7.75 -5.13 -17.94
C ILE A 192 7.28 -6.49 -17.42
N SER A 193 7.22 -6.67 -16.10
CA SER A 193 6.75 -7.91 -15.48
C SER A 193 5.28 -8.20 -15.80
N HIS A 194 4.41 -7.19 -15.75
CA HIS A 194 3.00 -7.34 -16.15
C HIS A 194 2.86 -7.77 -17.61
N ILE A 195 3.58 -7.11 -18.53
CA ILE A 195 3.56 -7.43 -19.97
C ILE A 195 4.04 -8.86 -20.21
N LEU A 196 5.19 -9.24 -19.65
CA LEU A 196 5.75 -10.58 -19.81
C LEU A 196 4.80 -11.66 -19.24
N SER A 197 4.16 -11.40 -18.11
CA SER A 197 3.15 -12.30 -17.53
C SER A 197 1.93 -12.46 -18.44
N LEU A 198 1.40 -11.35 -18.98
CA LEU A 198 0.26 -11.38 -19.91
C LEU A 198 0.60 -12.11 -21.22
N VAL A 199 1.79 -11.88 -21.78
CA VAL A 199 2.27 -12.59 -22.97
C VAL A 199 2.38 -14.08 -22.69
N ASN A 200 2.98 -14.49 -21.57
CA ASN A 200 3.12 -15.89 -21.20
C ASN A 200 1.76 -16.58 -20.98
N LEU A 201 0.83 -15.93 -20.27
CA LEU A 201 -0.53 -16.45 -20.06
C LEU A 201 -1.31 -16.58 -21.38
N SER A 202 -1.18 -15.59 -22.27
CA SER A 202 -1.83 -15.60 -23.58
C SER A 202 -1.24 -16.70 -24.48
N TYR A 203 0.08 -16.84 -24.49
CA TYR A 203 0.78 -17.89 -25.23
C TYR A 203 0.35 -19.28 -24.76
N ARG A 204 0.33 -19.53 -23.44
CA ARG A 204 -0.14 -20.80 -22.87
C ARG A 204 -1.58 -21.11 -23.29
N LYS A 205 -2.47 -20.13 -23.23
CA LYS A 205 -3.88 -20.29 -23.58
C LYS A 205 -4.10 -20.59 -25.08
N LEU A 206 -3.32 -19.95 -25.95
CA LEU A 206 -3.46 -20.07 -27.41
C LEU A 206 -2.77 -21.33 -27.98
N PHE A 207 -1.61 -21.71 -27.45
CA PHE A 207 -0.75 -22.72 -28.07
C PHE A 207 -0.54 -23.98 -27.23
N LYS A 208 -0.68 -23.91 -25.89
CA LYS A 208 -0.41 -25.07 -25.01
C LYS A 208 -1.64 -25.96 -24.82
N ASN A 209 -2.86 -25.43 -24.98
CA ASN A 209 -4.09 -26.23 -24.97
C ASN A 209 -4.37 -26.97 -26.30
N SER A 210 -3.51 -26.84 -27.32
CA SER A 210 -3.70 -27.47 -28.64
C SER A 210 -2.81 -28.71 -28.89
N HIS A 211 -1.86 -29.02 -28.00
CA HIS A 211 -0.99 -30.19 -28.13
C HIS A 211 -0.91 -30.94 -26.80
N SER A 212 -1.69 -32.02 -26.70
CA SER A 212 -1.60 -33.03 -25.65
C SER A 212 -0.28 -33.82 -25.78
N SER A 213 0.57 -33.79 -24.76
CA SER A 213 1.46 -34.88 -24.32
C SER A 213 2.55 -34.36 -23.37
N GLU A 214 2.24 -34.20 -22.09
CA GLU A 214 3.27 -34.14 -21.03
C GLU A 214 2.62 -34.36 -19.64
N GLU A 215 1.91 -35.49 -19.48
CA GLU A 215 1.24 -35.93 -18.23
C GLU A 215 2.19 -36.17 -17.04
N ASN A 216 3.50 -35.92 -17.16
CA ASN A 216 4.47 -36.14 -16.06
C ASN A 216 5.15 -34.86 -15.53
N LEU A 217 4.71 -33.67 -15.97
CA LEU A 217 5.17 -32.37 -15.42
C LEU A 217 4.03 -31.55 -14.79
N GLU A 218 2.79 -32.04 -14.86
CA GLU A 218 1.59 -31.30 -14.45
C GLU A 218 1.32 -31.35 -12.94
N GLU A 219 1.73 -32.40 -12.23
CA GLU A 219 1.50 -32.50 -10.77
C GLU A 219 2.31 -31.48 -9.96
N ASP A 220 3.51 -31.08 -10.43
CA ASP A 220 4.32 -30.02 -9.81
C ASP A 220 4.00 -28.61 -10.34
N GLN A 221 3.29 -28.49 -11.46
CA GLN A 221 2.89 -27.19 -12.04
C GLN A 221 1.53 -26.70 -11.52
N ASN A 222 0.67 -27.60 -11.05
CA ASN A 222 -0.67 -27.27 -10.54
C ASN A 222 -0.69 -26.40 -9.27
N GLU A 223 0.43 -26.31 -8.54
CA GLU A 223 0.58 -25.39 -7.40
C GLU A 223 1.15 -24.01 -7.78
N SER A 224 1.63 -23.83 -9.03
CA SER A 224 2.34 -22.62 -9.45
C SER A 224 1.42 -21.57 -10.10
N SER A 225 0.82 -20.74 -9.26
CA SER A 225 0.04 -19.52 -9.56
C SER A 225 -1.26 -19.72 -10.36
N LYS A 226 -2.41 -19.62 -9.66
CA LYS A 226 -3.76 -19.50 -10.24
C LYS A 226 -4.01 -18.11 -10.88
N GLU A 227 -3.00 -17.53 -11.51
CA GLU A 227 -3.10 -16.20 -12.11
C GLU A 227 -3.79 -16.31 -13.47
N THR A 228 -4.75 -15.41 -13.71
CA THR A 228 -5.52 -15.34 -14.95
C THR A 228 -5.16 -14.06 -15.71
N ILE A 229 -5.45 -14.03 -17.01
CA ILE A 229 -5.29 -12.80 -17.80
C ILE A 229 -6.08 -11.64 -17.17
N CYS A 230 -7.29 -11.93 -16.65
CA CYS A 230 -8.13 -10.92 -16.01
C CYS A 230 -7.49 -10.38 -14.70
N SER A 231 -6.95 -11.26 -13.84
CA SER A 231 -6.30 -10.83 -12.59
C SER A 231 -5.05 -10.00 -12.86
N VAL A 232 -4.17 -10.44 -13.76
CA VAL A 232 -2.95 -9.71 -14.10
C VAL A 232 -3.27 -8.36 -14.74
N SER A 233 -4.24 -8.29 -15.66
CA SER A 233 -4.69 -7.03 -16.24
C SER A 233 -5.27 -6.09 -15.18
N PHE A 234 -6.05 -6.63 -14.23
CA PHE A 234 -6.58 -5.83 -13.12
C PHE A 234 -5.45 -5.26 -12.26
N TYR A 235 -4.43 -6.04 -11.92
CA TYR A 235 -3.27 -5.56 -11.17
C TYR A 235 -2.49 -4.49 -11.93
N ALA A 236 -2.25 -4.68 -13.23
CA ALA A 236 -1.55 -3.69 -14.05
C ALA A 236 -2.30 -2.35 -14.09
N VAL A 237 -3.62 -2.39 -14.30
CA VAL A 237 -4.47 -1.19 -14.24
C VAL A 237 -4.42 -0.56 -12.85
N PHE A 238 -4.48 -1.36 -11.79
CA PHE A 238 -4.43 -0.87 -10.42
C PHE A 238 -3.09 -0.18 -10.10
N ASP A 239 -1.96 -0.79 -10.43
CA ASP A 239 -0.63 -0.19 -10.22
C ASP A 239 -0.46 1.12 -11.02
N LEU A 240 -0.94 1.16 -12.27
CA LEU A 240 -0.93 2.37 -13.10
C LEU A 240 -1.83 3.48 -12.52
N LEU A 241 -3.03 3.13 -12.06
CA LEU A 241 -3.94 4.07 -11.41
C LEU A 241 -3.32 4.65 -10.14
N TYR A 242 -2.60 3.84 -9.36
CA TYR A 242 -1.89 4.34 -8.18
C TYR A 242 -0.82 5.37 -8.53
N CYS A 243 0.03 5.06 -9.52
CA CYS A 243 1.07 5.96 -10.01
C CYS A 243 0.47 7.27 -10.55
N PHE A 244 -0.60 7.18 -11.34
CA PHE A 244 -1.32 8.33 -11.84
C PHE A 244 -1.91 9.18 -10.71
N TRP A 245 -2.50 8.54 -9.70
CA TRP A 245 -3.11 9.22 -8.57
C TRP A 245 -2.09 9.94 -7.70
N ILE A 246 -0.93 9.32 -7.44
CA ILE A 246 0.18 9.97 -6.75
C ILE A 246 0.62 11.23 -7.51
N CYS A 247 0.80 11.15 -8.82
CA CYS A 247 1.15 12.30 -9.65
C CYS A 247 0.09 13.40 -9.58
N LEU A 248 -1.20 13.05 -9.61
CA LEU A 248 -2.31 14.00 -9.49
C LEU A 248 -2.33 14.71 -8.12
N CYS A 249 -2.07 13.96 -7.04
CA CYS A 249 -1.98 14.53 -5.68
C CYS A 249 -0.90 15.60 -5.59
N PHE A 250 0.14 15.51 -6.41
CA PHE A 250 1.24 16.47 -6.42
C PHE A 250 0.97 17.72 -7.25
N LEU A 251 0.08 17.63 -8.23
CA LEU A 251 -0.22 18.72 -9.16
C LEU A 251 -1.41 19.57 -8.71
N SER A 252 -2.21 19.10 -7.75
CA SER A 252 -3.41 19.81 -7.30
C SER A 252 -3.20 20.60 -6.02
N SER A 253 -3.72 21.82 -5.99
CA SER A 253 -3.85 22.65 -4.79
C SER A 253 -5.11 22.37 -3.97
N ALA A 254 -5.99 21.46 -4.44
CA ALA A 254 -7.29 21.22 -3.83
C ALA A 254 -7.18 20.42 -2.51
N PRO A 255 -7.89 20.83 -1.44
CA PRO A 255 -7.87 20.13 -0.15
C PRO A 255 -8.29 18.65 -0.22
N ILE A 256 -9.22 18.32 -1.12
CA ILE A 256 -9.71 16.94 -1.33
C ILE A 256 -8.59 16.03 -1.87
N LEU A 257 -7.74 16.56 -2.75
CA LEU A 257 -6.59 15.80 -3.27
C LEU A 257 -5.50 15.63 -2.21
N SER A 258 -5.36 16.58 -1.27
CA SER A 258 -4.51 16.42 -0.09
C SER A 258 -4.95 15.25 0.79
N LEU A 259 -6.26 15.08 1.01
CA LEU A 259 -6.85 13.95 1.74
C LEU A 259 -6.61 12.62 1.03
N SER A 260 -6.58 12.65 -0.31
CA SER A 260 -6.45 11.44 -1.11
C SER A 260 -5.10 10.73 -0.94
N ASN A 261 -4.02 11.44 -0.58
CA ASN A 261 -2.75 10.81 -0.18
C ASN A 261 -2.91 9.92 1.07
N VAL A 262 -3.72 10.36 2.03
CA VAL A 262 -4.00 9.58 3.25
C VAL A 262 -4.88 8.38 2.91
N PHE A 263 -5.91 8.60 2.09
CA PHE A 263 -6.76 7.51 1.59
C PHE A 263 -5.93 6.44 0.85
N LEU A 264 -5.06 6.87 -0.06
CA LEU A 264 -4.17 5.97 -0.80
C LEU A 264 -3.27 5.17 0.15
N THR A 265 -2.68 5.83 1.14
CA THR A 265 -1.78 5.16 2.10
C THR A 265 -2.54 4.20 3.02
N ALA A 266 -3.76 4.55 3.41
CA ALA A 266 -4.59 3.74 4.30
C ALA A 266 -5.19 2.52 3.57
N TYR A 267 -5.79 2.73 2.40
CA TYR A 267 -6.65 1.71 1.78
C TYR A 267 -6.06 1.06 0.55
N TRP A 268 -5.10 1.68 -0.15
CA TRP A 268 -4.56 1.08 -1.36
C TRP A 268 -3.76 -0.19 -1.07
N PRO A 269 -2.79 -0.21 -0.11
CA PRO A 269 -2.10 -1.45 0.26
C PRO A 269 -3.06 -2.54 0.76
N LEU A 270 -4.11 -2.15 1.50
CA LEU A 270 -5.17 -3.05 1.96
C LEU A 270 -5.86 -3.71 0.76
N LEU A 271 -6.38 -2.92 -0.19
CA LEU A 271 -7.03 -3.43 -1.41
C LEU A 271 -6.08 -4.33 -2.22
N THR A 272 -4.82 -3.93 -2.34
CA THR A 272 -3.81 -4.71 -3.09
C THR A 272 -3.50 -6.04 -2.40
N SER A 273 -3.54 -6.10 -1.07
CA SER A 273 -3.32 -7.33 -0.29
C SER A 273 -4.52 -8.28 -0.30
N LEU A 274 -5.75 -7.73 -0.26
CA LEU A 274 -6.99 -8.50 -0.34
C LEU A 274 -7.22 -9.13 -1.70
N THR A 275 -6.71 -8.48 -2.75
CA THR A 275 -6.72 -9.01 -4.11
C THR A 275 -5.53 -9.94 -4.39
N LEU A 276 -4.52 -9.97 -3.51
CA LEU A 276 -3.33 -10.81 -3.67
C LEU A 276 -3.65 -12.27 -3.34
N ASP A 277 -4.27 -12.53 -2.19
CA ASP A 277 -4.46 -13.88 -1.70
C ASP A 277 -5.80 -14.07 -0.98
N ILE A 278 -6.48 -15.17 -1.32
CA ILE A 278 -7.75 -15.55 -0.70
C ILE A 278 -7.60 -15.83 0.79
N HIS A 279 -6.44 -16.32 1.25
CA HIS A 279 -6.17 -16.62 2.65
C HIS A 279 -6.04 -15.33 3.47
N ILE A 280 -5.45 -14.26 2.91
CA ILE A 280 -5.40 -12.93 3.54
C ILE A 280 -6.83 -12.42 3.74
N ARG A 281 -7.66 -12.46 2.68
CA ARG A 281 -9.07 -12.04 2.76
C ARG A 281 -9.86 -12.84 3.79
N SER A 282 -9.69 -14.16 3.79
CA SER A 282 -10.40 -15.08 4.67
C SER A 282 -10.02 -14.86 6.14
N ALA A 283 -8.73 -14.73 6.42
CA ALA A 283 -8.22 -14.45 7.76
C ALA A 283 -8.66 -13.07 8.26
N LEU A 284 -8.67 -12.04 7.38
CA LEU A 284 -9.16 -10.72 7.75
C LEU A 284 -10.64 -10.74 8.11
N ILE A 285 -11.50 -11.34 7.28
CA ILE A 285 -12.95 -11.47 7.55
C ILE A 285 -13.17 -12.18 8.89
N TYR A 286 -12.41 -13.24 9.16
CA TYR A 286 -12.50 -13.99 10.41
C TYR A 286 -12.09 -13.14 11.61
N ARG A 287 -10.95 -12.44 11.54
CA ARG A 287 -10.44 -11.59 12.62
C ARG A 287 -11.41 -10.45 12.93
N ILE A 288 -11.97 -9.80 11.91
CA ILE A 288 -12.99 -8.76 12.08
C ILE A 288 -14.25 -9.36 12.72
N ARG A 289 -14.71 -10.52 12.27
CA ARG A 289 -15.89 -11.19 12.83
C ARG A 289 -15.70 -11.57 14.31
N GLY A 290 -14.53 -12.08 14.69
CA GLY A 290 -14.21 -12.46 16.07
C GLY A 290 -14.19 -11.28 17.04
N VAL A 291 -13.92 -10.06 16.56
CA VAL A 291 -14.01 -8.82 17.38
C VAL A 291 -15.46 -8.46 17.70
N PHE A 292 -16.41 -8.79 16.83
CA PHE A 292 -17.84 -8.47 17.00
C PHE A 292 -18.68 -9.64 17.52
N GLN A 293 -18.08 -10.80 17.81
CA GLN A 293 -18.78 -11.93 18.41
C GLN A 293 -18.64 -11.91 19.95
N PRO A 294 -19.73 -12.16 20.70
CA PRO A 294 -19.65 -12.24 22.16
C PRO A 294 -18.72 -13.39 22.57
N GLN A 295 -17.84 -13.12 23.54
CA GLN A 295 -16.78 -14.04 24.00
C GLN A 295 -17.29 -15.42 24.44
N SER A 296 -18.59 -15.55 24.75
CA SER A 296 -19.25 -16.83 25.06
C SER A 296 -19.38 -17.78 23.87
N ALA A 297 -19.04 -17.35 22.65
CA ALA A 297 -19.05 -18.17 21.42
C ALA A 297 -17.65 -18.43 20.83
N ASN A 298 -16.57 -18.07 21.55
CA ASN A 298 -15.19 -18.25 21.08
C ASN A 298 -14.71 -19.69 21.29
N ASN A 299 -15.10 -20.59 20.38
CA ASN A 299 -14.40 -21.86 20.22
C ASN A 299 -13.06 -21.63 19.50
N PRO A 300 -11.93 -22.19 19.97
CA PRO A 300 -10.66 -22.11 19.26
C PRO A 300 -10.78 -22.85 17.93
N ILE A 301 -10.63 -22.15 16.81
CA ILE A 301 -10.76 -22.76 15.48
C ILE A 301 -9.40 -23.26 15.00
N VAL A 302 -9.36 -24.55 14.67
CA VAL A 302 -8.26 -25.22 13.99
C VAL A 302 -8.39 -24.96 12.48
N ILE A 303 -7.44 -24.25 11.88
CA ILE A 303 -7.38 -24.11 10.41
C ILE A 303 -6.85 -25.43 9.85
N GLN A 304 -7.75 -26.29 9.33
CA GLN A 304 -7.32 -27.48 8.61
C GLN A 304 -6.83 -27.09 7.20
N ALA A 305 -5.58 -27.44 6.89
CA ALA A 305 -5.00 -27.26 5.57
C ALA A 305 -5.67 -28.21 4.57
N ASN A 306 -6.72 -27.75 3.89
CA ASN A 306 -7.21 -28.41 2.68
C ASN A 306 -6.96 -27.48 1.50
N LYS A 307 -6.00 -27.87 0.64
CA LYS A 307 -5.44 -27.05 -0.46
C LYS A 307 -6.48 -26.60 -1.50
N ASN A 308 -7.66 -27.20 -1.52
CA ASN A 308 -8.68 -26.91 -2.53
C ASN A 308 -9.87 -26.08 -2.02
N HIS A 309 -10.14 -26.06 -0.71
CA HIS A 309 -11.20 -25.24 -0.10
C HIS A 309 -10.85 -24.92 1.35
N ALA A 310 -10.86 -23.63 1.70
CA ALA A 310 -10.87 -23.21 3.10
C ALA A 310 -12.18 -23.68 3.75
N LYS A 311 -12.16 -24.87 4.38
CA LYS A 311 -13.28 -25.34 5.20
C LYS A 311 -13.07 -24.80 6.61
N PHE A 312 -13.97 -23.91 7.02
CA PHE A 312 -14.14 -23.53 8.41
C PHE A 312 -15.03 -24.57 9.09
N SER A 313 -14.43 -25.52 9.80
CA SER A 313 -15.20 -26.41 10.67
C SER A 313 -15.59 -25.65 11.94
N LYS A 314 -16.89 -25.51 12.19
CA LYS A 314 -17.41 -25.27 13.54
C LYS A 314 -17.33 -26.59 14.32
N PHE A 315 -16.77 -26.55 15.52
CA PHE A 315 -17.22 -27.42 16.60
C PHE A 315 -18.39 -26.72 17.29
#